data_AF-A0A928XRM5-F1
#
_entry.id   AF-A0A928XRM5-F1
#
_cell.length_a   1.000
_cell.length_b   1.000
_cell.length_c   1.000
_cell.angle_alpha   90.00
_cell.angle_beta   90.00
_cell.angle_gamma   90.00
#
_symmetry.space_group_name_H-M   'P 1'
#
loop_
_entity.id
_entity.type
_entity.pdbx_description
1 polymer ?
#
loop_
_entity_poly.entity_id
_entity_poly.type
_entity_poly.pdbx_seq_one_letter_code
_entity_poly.pdbx_strand_id
1 'polypeptide(L)'
;MTTPAVGDPALSTLDSHVERLLAFCVRVGAPPPPWRACLVLETRDPRVKYQSGPVHGWALPAEALCPVSRFEERFRSLLTAGYSWINLSAYGLFRGDLIIGVELPNEPGGVPPGRTSVNYSGPALDPTGKPSWALHLWLTA
;
A
#
# COMPACT_ATOMS: atom_id res chain seq x y z
N MET A 1 -7.93 -42.60 9.63
CA MET A 1 -6.88 -41.63 10.01
C MET A 1 -6.96 -40.50 9.00
N THR A 2 -7.56 -39.39 9.38
CA THR A 2 -7.66 -38.17 8.58
C THR A 2 -6.33 -37.44 8.68
N THR A 3 -5.61 -37.33 7.57
CA THR A 3 -4.45 -36.47 7.42
C THR A 3 -4.87 -35.03 7.75
N PRO A 4 -4.16 -34.29 8.62
CA PRO A 4 -4.47 -32.89 8.83
C PRO A 4 -4.22 -32.14 7.52
N ALA A 5 -5.13 -31.24 7.16
CA ALA A 5 -4.95 -30.32 6.05
C ALA A 5 -3.60 -29.61 6.23
N VAL A 6 -2.78 -29.63 5.18
CA VAL A 6 -1.57 -28.81 5.06
C VAL A 6 -2.00 -27.38 5.37
N GLY A 7 -1.51 -26.86 6.50
CA GLY A 7 -1.77 -25.47 6.89
C GLY A 7 -1.39 -24.56 5.73
N ASP A 8 -2.31 -23.66 5.41
CA ASP A 8 -2.11 -22.56 4.46
C ASP A 8 -0.69 -21.98 4.67
N PRO A 9 0.13 -21.81 3.61
CA PRO A 9 1.40 -21.11 3.77
C PRO A 9 1.06 -19.74 4.36
N ALA A 10 1.45 -19.51 5.62
CA ALA A 10 1.07 -18.36 6.41
C ALA A 10 1.20 -17.08 5.57
N LEU A 11 0.07 -16.58 5.05
CA LEU A 11 0.04 -15.32 4.32
C LEU A 11 0.51 -14.28 5.33
N SER A 12 1.66 -13.65 5.05
CA SER A 12 2.22 -12.64 5.95
C SER A 12 1.20 -11.54 6.16
N THR A 13 1.07 -11.09 7.41
CA THR A 13 0.14 -10.03 7.78
C THR A 13 0.52 -8.71 7.10
N LEU A 14 -0.44 -7.79 6.99
CA LEU A 14 -0.17 -6.45 6.47
C LEU A 14 0.90 -5.76 7.31
N ASP A 15 0.87 -5.89 8.64
CA ASP A 15 1.90 -5.33 9.53
C ASP A 15 3.31 -5.82 9.15
N SER A 16 3.50 -7.13 8.93
CA SER A 16 4.80 -7.66 8.47
C SER A 16 5.21 -7.12 7.11
N HIS A 17 4.25 -6.85 6.21
CA HIS A 17 4.55 -6.21 4.94
C HIS A 17 4.87 -4.72 5.07
N VAL A 18 4.25 -4.01 6.03
CA VAL A 18 4.59 -2.62 6.36
C VAL A 18 6.02 -2.56 6.90
N GLU A 19 6.43 -3.45 7.80
CA GLU A 19 7.82 -3.54 8.27
C GLU A 19 8.82 -3.74 7.11
N ARG A 20 8.49 -4.64 6.17
CA ARG A 20 9.33 -4.89 4.98
C ARG A 20 9.38 -3.68 4.04
N LEU A 21 8.28 -2.94 3.89
CA LEU A 21 8.25 -1.68 3.14
C LEU A 21 9.15 -0.62 3.78
N LEU A 22 9.12 -0.47 5.11
CA LEU A 22 9.98 0.48 5.81
C LEU A 22 11.46 0.09 5.70
N ALA A 23 11.77 -1.20 5.83
CA ALA A 23 13.13 -1.72 5.62
C ALA A 23 13.60 -1.52 4.17
N PHE A 24 12.70 -1.67 3.18
CA PHE A 24 12.97 -1.35 1.79
C PHE A 24 13.39 0.12 1.62
N CYS A 25 12.63 1.06 2.20
CA CYS A 25 12.90 2.50 2.13
C CYS A 25 14.30 2.86 2.68
N VAL A 26 14.67 2.28 3.83
CA VAL A 26 16.02 2.43 4.41
C VAL A 26 17.09 1.89 3.46
N ARG A 27 16.89 0.69 2.91
CA ARG A 27 17.85 0.03 2.01
C ARG A 27 18.10 0.82 0.72
N VAL A 28 17.10 1.52 0.19
CA VAL A 28 17.23 2.36 -1.02
C VAL A 28 17.71 3.78 -0.72
N GLY A 29 18.18 4.06 0.51
CA GLY A 29 18.75 5.35 0.88
C GLY A 29 17.71 6.45 1.12
N ALA A 30 16.44 6.08 1.31
CA ALA A 30 15.36 7.01 1.57
C ALA A 30 14.62 6.58 2.85
N PRO A 31 15.21 6.70 4.05
CA PRO A 31 14.49 6.38 5.28
C PRO A 31 13.30 7.35 5.48
N PRO A 32 12.15 6.84 5.97
CA PRO A 32 11.02 7.71 6.29
C PRO A 32 11.34 8.65 7.46
N PRO A 33 10.99 9.94 7.38
CA PRO A 33 11.01 10.86 8.52
C PRO A 33 9.98 10.42 9.57
N PRO A 34 10.07 10.84 10.84
CA PRO A 34 9.13 10.41 11.89
C PRO A 34 7.65 10.61 11.52
N TRP A 35 6.83 9.62 11.85
CA TRP A 35 5.38 9.63 11.65
C TRP A 35 4.62 9.21 12.91
N ARG A 36 3.35 9.58 13.01
CA ARG A 36 2.46 9.24 14.12
C ARG A 36 1.78 7.89 13.93
N ALA A 37 1.19 7.67 12.77
CA ALA A 37 0.48 6.44 12.43
C ALA A 37 0.66 6.08 10.95
N CYS A 38 0.35 4.82 10.60
CA CYS A 38 0.29 4.36 9.21
C CYS A 38 -1.18 4.26 8.78
N LEU A 39 -1.50 4.89 7.65
CA LEU A 39 -2.80 4.80 7.00
C LEU A 39 -2.62 4.21 5.59
N VAL A 40 -3.61 3.47 5.15
CA VAL A 40 -3.65 2.76 3.87
C VAL A 40 -4.61 3.49 2.94
N LEU A 41 -4.18 3.66 1.69
CA LEU A 41 -4.94 4.20 0.58
C LEU A 41 -5.04 3.14 -0.53
N GLU A 42 -6.23 2.56 -0.72
CA GLU A 42 -6.47 1.66 -1.86
C GLU A 42 -6.72 2.47 -3.14
N THR A 43 -5.81 2.42 -4.09
CA THR A 43 -5.88 3.23 -5.32
C THR A 43 -7.02 2.85 -6.26
N ARG A 44 -7.60 1.66 -6.07
CA ARG A 44 -8.79 1.19 -6.80
C ARG A 44 -10.12 1.53 -6.13
N ASP A 45 -10.11 2.15 -4.96
CA ASP A 45 -11.34 2.69 -4.38
C ASP A 45 -11.94 3.71 -5.36
N PRO A 46 -13.20 3.55 -5.82
CA PRO A 46 -13.80 4.42 -6.81
C PRO A 46 -13.91 5.89 -6.37
N ARG A 47 -13.80 6.17 -5.06
CA ARG A 47 -13.82 7.51 -4.47
C ARG A 47 -12.44 8.18 -4.50
N VAL A 48 -11.38 7.41 -4.74
CA VAL A 48 -10.01 7.89 -4.83
C VAL A 48 -9.68 8.24 -6.28
N LYS A 49 -9.16 9.45 -6.50
CA LYS A 49 -8.79 9.97 -7.82
C LYS A 49 -7.37 10.49 -7.78
N TYR A 50 -6.52 9.95 -8.64
CA TYR A 50 -5.21 10.54 -8.88
C TYR A 50 -5.37 11.90 -9.55
N GLN A 51 -4.66 12.90 -9.05
CA GLN A 51 -4.62 14.25 -9.60
C GLN A 51 -3.23 14.46 -10.22
N SER A 52 -3.21 14.63 -11.54
CA SER A 52 -2.00 15.02 -12.28
C SER A 52 -1.96 16.54 -12.47
N GLY A 53 -0.76 17.13 -12.40
CA GLY A 53 -0.58 18.57 -12.54
C GLY A 53 0.81 19.01 -12.05
N PRO A 54 1.03 20.32 -11.83
CA PRO A 54 2.28 20.83 -11.25
C PRO A 54 2.59 20.23 -9.88
N VAL A 55 1.54 19.80 -9.18
CA VAL A 55 1.60 19.06 -7.93
C VAL A 55 0.79 17.77 -8.12
N HIS A 56 1.47 16.63 -8.00
CA HIS A 56 0.86 15.31 -8.10
C HIS A 56 0.34 14.85 -6.74
N GLY A 57 -0.79 14.14 -6.72
CA GLY A 57 -1.35 13.61 -5.47
C GLY A 57 -2.67 12.89 -5.66
N TRP A 58 -3.46 12.81 -4.59
CA TRP A 58 -4.75 12.10 -4.59
C TRP A 58 -5.87 12.96 -4.02
N ALA A 59 -7.02 12.96 -4.70
CA ALA A 59 -8.27 13.48 -4.16
C ALA A 59 -9.12 12.31 -3.65
N LEU A 60 -9.63 12.41 -2.43
CA LEU A 60 -10.37 11.34 -1.77
C LEU A 60 -11.18 11.88 -0.58
N PRO A 61 -12.27 11.20 -0.17
CA PRO A 61 -12.90 11.52 1.09
C PRO A 61 -12.05 10.98 2.25
N ALA A 62 -12.15 11.59 3.43
CA ALA A 62 -11.26 11.28 4.55
C ALA A 62 -11.37 9.81 5.01
N GLU A 63 -12.56 9.22 4.92
CA GLU A 63 -12.82 7.83 5.29
C GLU A 63 -12.25 6.80 4.29
N ALA A 64 -11.71 7.22 3.15
CA ALA A 64 -10.94 6.35 2.27
C ALA A 64 -9.53 6.07 2.81
N LEU A 65 -9.04 6.84 3.80
CA LEU A 65 -7.82 6.51 4.54
C LEU A 65 -8.14 5.53 5.66
N CYS A 66 -7.57 4.33 5.58
CA CYS A 66 -7.86 3.26 6.53
C CYS A 66 -6.65 2.96 7.42
N PRO A 67 -6.78 2.91 8.76
CA PRO A 67 -5.70 2.41 9.61
C PRO A 67 -5.27 1.00 9.19
N VAL A 68 -3.97 0.70 9.25
CA VAL A 68 -3.41 -0.63 8.87
C VAL A 68 -4.19 -1.79 9.51
N SER A 69 -4.48 -1.69 10.81
CA SER A 69 -5.24 -2.72 11.54
C SER A 69 -6.65 -2.99 11.01
N ARG A 70 -7.31 -1.98 10.41
CA ARG A 70 -8.63 -2.12 9.80
C ARG A 70 -8.57 -2.58 8.34
N PHE A 71 -7.43 -2.43 7.68
CA PHE A 71 -7.24 -2.86 6.29
C PHE A 71 -6.78 -4.32 6.16
N GLU A 72 -6.35 -4.96 7.25
CA GLU A 72 -5.84 -6.35 7.27
C GLU A 72 -6.76 -7.35 6.56
N GLU A 73 -8.05 -7.35 6.87
CA GLU A 73 -9.01 -8.29 6.26
C GLU A 73 -9.18 -8.05 4.75
N ARG A 74 -9.20 -6.78 4.34
CA ARG A 74 -9.21 -6.39 2.93
C ARG A 74 -7.94 -6.86 2.24
N PHE A 75 -6.77 -6.67 2.85
CA PHE A 75 -5.49 -7.11 2.31
C PHE A 75 -5.43 -8.64 2.10
N ARG A 76 -5.92 -9.44 3.07
CA ARG A 76 -6.04 -10.91 2.90
C ARG A 76 -6.95 -11.29 1.74
N SER A 77 -8.07 -10.56 1.58
CA SER A 77 -8.97 -10.76 0.45
C SER A 77 -8.28 -10.47 -0.89
N LEU A 78 -7.43 -9.43 -0.95
CA LEU A 78 -6.65 -9.11 -2.14
C LEU A 78 -5.61 -10.20 -2.46
N LEU A 79 -4.97 -10.79 -1.45
CA LEU A 79 -3.98 -11.86 -1.63
C LEU A 79 -4.58 -13.12 -2.28
N THR A 80 -5.88 -13.38 -2.09
CA THR A 80 -6.58 -14.54 -2.63
C THR A 80 -7.46 -14.23 -3.85
N ALA A 81 -7.57 -12.96 -4.22
CA ALA A 81 -8.45 -12.52 -5.32
C ALA A 81 -7.97 -12.92 -6.72
N GLY A 82 -6.72 -13.38 -6.86
CA GLY A 82 -6.17 -13.84 -8.14
C GLY A 82 -5.32 -12.82 -8.90
N TYR A 83 -4.94 -11.72 -8.25
CA TYR A 83 -4.01 -10.73 -8.78
C TYR A 83 -2.60 -11.33 -8.94
N SER A 84 -1.89 -10.89 -9.98
CA SER A 84 -0.49 -11.27 -10.19
C SER A 84 0.44 -10.61 -9.17
N TRP A 85 0.11 -9.40 -8.73
CA TRP A 85 0.86 -8.67 -7.72
C TRP A 85 -0.03 -7.70 -6.93
N ILE A 86 0.47 -7.31 -5.75
CA ILE A 86 0.04 -6.15 -4.98
C ILE A 86 1.30 -5.32 -4.74
N ASN A 87 1.25 -4.02 -5.00
CA ASN A 87 2.36 -3.12 -4.68
C ASN A 87 1.98 -2.28 -3.47
N LEU A 88 2.81 -2.33 -2.43
CA LEU A 88 2.74 -1.45 -1.27
C LEU A 88 3.75 -0.33 -1.47
N SER A 89 3.25 0.90 -1.52
CA SER A 89 4.05 2.08 -1.85
C SER A 89 4.06 3.04 -0.67
N ALA A 90 5.23 3.44 -0.20
CA ALA A 90 5.35 4.48 0.83
C ALA A 90 5.12 5.86 0.17
N TYR A 91 3.87 6.31 0.02
CA TYR A 91 3.54 7.51 -0.76
C TYR A 91 4.08 8.81 -0.14
N GLY A 92 4.16 8.87 1.17
CA GLY A 92 4.68 10.04 1.87
C GLY A 92 3.91 10.33 3.14
N LEU A 93 4.20 11.48 3.73
CA LEU A 93 3.52 11.99 4.91
C LEU A 93 2.37 12.91 4.53
N PHE A 94 1.23 12.71 5.19
CA PHE A 94 0.13 13.66 5.20
C PHE A 94 -0.29 13.95 6.64
N ARG A 95 -0.18 15.22 7.05
CA ARG A 95 -0.53 15.68 8.41
C ARG A 95 0.14 14.86 9.54
N GLY A 96 1.36 14.38 9.29
CA GLY A 96 2.17 13.62 10.26
C GLY A 96 1.92 12.11 10.25
N ASP A 97 0.99 11.60 9.44
CA ASP A 97 0.77 10.17 9.25
C ASP A 97 1.44 9.69 7.95
N LEU A 98 2.03 8.50 7.98
CA LEU A 98 2.57 7.84 6.81
C LEU A 98 1.43 7.21 6.02
N ILE A 99 1.35 7.57 4.73
CA ILE A 99 0.35 7.03 3.82
C ILE A 99 1.00 5.93 2.96
N ILE A 100 0.38 4.76 2.99
CA ILE A 100 0.78 3.58 2.24
C ILE A 100 -0.24 3.36 1.13
N GLY A 101 0.19 3.50 -0.12
CA GLY A 101 -0.60 3.16 -1.29
C GLY A 101 -0.68 1.66 -1.49
N VAL A 102 -1.88 1.14 -1.76
CA VAL A 102 -2.12 -0.22 -2.25
C VAL A 102 -2.51 -0.12 -3.71
N GLU A 103 -1.64 -0.64 -4.57
CA GLU A 103 -1.82 -0.66 -6.02
C GLU A 103 -2.03 -2.10 -6.51
N LEU A 104 -2.91 -2.25 -7.48
CA LEU A 104 -3.31 -3.53 -8.05
C LEU A 104 -3.23 -3.49 -9.59
N PRO A 105 -2.85 -4.60 -10.24
CA PRO A 105 -2.88 -4.70 -11.69
C PRO A 105 -4.30 -4.64 -12.24
N ASN A 106 -4.41 -4.44 -13.55
CA ASN A 106 -5.70 -4.37 -14.24
C ASN A 106 -6.44 -5.71 -14.27
N GLU A 107 -5.70 -6.81 -14.27
CA GLU A 107 -6.26 -8.16 -14.23
C GLU A 107 -6.52 -8.63 -12.79
N PRO A 108 -7.76 -9.00 -12.44
CA PRO A 108 -8.05 -9.69 -11.18
C PRO A 108 -7.93 -11.22 -11.30
N GLY A 109 -7.57 -11.77 -12.46
CA GLY A 109 -7.71 -13.21 -12.71
C GLY A 109 -6.50 -13.83 -13.40
N GLY A 110 -6.12 -15.02 -12.94
CA GLY A 110 -5.12 -15.87 -13.59
C GLY A 110 -4.09 -16.46 -12.64
N VAL A 111 -3.98 -15.94 -11.41
CA VAL A 111 -3.01 -16.42 -10.43
C VAL A 111 -3.68 -17.26 -9.34
N PRO A 112 -3.20 -18.47 -9.04
CA PRO A 112 -3.75 -19.28 -7.96
C PRO A 112 -3.66 -18.58 -6.59
N PRO A 113 -4.60 -18.83 -5.66
CA PRO A 113 -4.51 -18.33 -4.29
C PRO A 113 -3.14 -18.62 -3.67
N GLY A 114 -2.59 -17.64 -2.94
CA GLY A 114 -1.28 -17.74 -2.31
C GLY A 114 -0.08 -17.58 -3.24
N ARG A 115 -0.29 -17.26 -4.53
CA ARG A 115 0.79 -16.97 -5.51
C ARG A 115 0.94 -15.49 -5.85
N THR A 116 0.08 -14.62 -5.31
CA THR A 116 0.15 -13.17 -5.46
C THR A 116 1.49 -12.63 -4.93
N SER A 117 2.27 -11.95 -5.77
CA SER A 117 3.49 -11.28 -5.31
C SER A 117 3.16 -10.01 -4.52
N VAL A 118 3.88 -9.72 -3.44
CA VAL A 118 3.81 -8.42 -2.76
C VAL A 118 5.11 -7.67 -2.97
N ASN A 119 5.03 -6.54 -3.65
CA ASN A 119 6.15 -5.68 -4.00
C ASN A 119 6.18 -4.44 -3.10
N TYR A 120 7.36 -3.84 -2.94
CA TYR A 120 7.55 -2.64 -2.14
C TYR A 120 8.16 -1.54 -2.98
N SER A 121 7.64 -0.32 -2.85
CA SER A 121 8.15 0.85 -3.57
C SER A 121 8.05 2.13 -2.75
N GLY A 122 8.63 3.21 -3.28
CA GLY A 122 8.61 4.53 -2.67
C GLY A 122 9.92 4.94 -1.96
N PRO A 123 9.96 6.17 -1.43
CA PRO A 123 8.91 7.18 -1.58
C PRO A 123 8.84 7.75 -3.01
N ALA A 124 7.82 8.57 -3.29
CA ALA A 124 7.71 9.24 -4.57
C ALA A 124 8.97 10.08 -4.87
N LEU A 125 9.32 10.21 -6.14
CA LEU A 125 10.41 11.08 -6.56
C LEU A 125 9.88 12.48 -6.85
N ASP A 126 10.63 13.50 -6.44
CA ASP A 126 10.39 14.88 -6.84
C ASP A 126 10.77 15.10 -8.33
N PRO A 127 10.48 16.29 -8.91
CA PRO A 127 10.84 16.59 -10.30
C PRO A 127 12.35 16.53 -10.60
N THR A 128 13.21 16.52 -9.58
CA THR A 128 14.66 16.38 -9.72
C THR A 128 15.14 14.92 -9.60
N GLY A 129 14.21 13.98 -9.42
CA GLY A 129 14.50 12.55 -9.24
C GLY A 129 14.91 12.18 -7.82
N LYS A 130 14.76 13.07 -6.84
CA LYS A 130 15.10 12.79 -5.44
C LYS A 130 13.91 12.23 -4.68
N PRO A 131 14.12 11.29 -3.74
CA PRO A 131 13.07 10.83 -2.83
C PRO A 131 12.41 12.00 -2.09
N SER A 132 11.08 12.06 -2.11
CA SER A 132 10.28 13.06 -1.43
C SER A 132 9.20 12.40 -0.57
N TRP A 133 9.12 12.84 0.68
CA TRP A 133 8.08 12.43 1.62
C TRP A 133 6.89 13.38 1.64
N ALA A 134 6.90 14.43 0.80
CA ALA A 134 5.76 15.33 0.69
C ALA A 134 4.65 14.65 -0.12
N LEU A 135 3.52 14.38 0.53
CA LEU A 135 2.34 13.84 -0.13
C LEU A 135 1.22 14.88 -0.12
N HIS A 136 0.66 15.13 -1.30
CA HIS A 136 -0.50 15.99 -1.47
C HIS A 136 -1.76 15.14 -1.51
N LEU A 137 -2.61 15.32 -0.50
CA LEU A 137 -3.97 14.77 -0.47
C LEU A 137 -4.99 15.91 -0.41
N TRP A 138 -5.98 15.88 -1.30
CA TRP A 138 -7.14 16.75 -1.27
C TRP A 138 -8.32 16.00 -0.68
N LEU A 139 -8.67 16.35 0.56
CA LEU A 139 -9.83 15.74 1.22
C LEU A 139 -11.10 16.34 0.63
N THR A 140 -11.96 15.48 0.06
CA THR A 140 -13.28 15.88 -0.42
C THR A 140 -14.29 15.83 0.72
N ALA A 141 -15.31 16.69 0.62
CA ALA A 141 -16.46 16.70 1.52
C ALA A 141 -17.35 15.46 1.30
#